data_AF-A0AAF0LMT4-F1
#
_entry.id   AF-A0AAF0LMT4-F1
#
_cell.length_a   1.000
_cell.length_b   1.000
_cell.length_c   1.000
_cell.angle_alpha   90.00
_cell.angle_beta   90.00
_cell.angle_gamma   90.00
#
_symmetry.space_group_name_H-M   'P 1'
#
loop_
_entity.id
_entity.type
_entity.pdbx_description
1 polymer ?
#
loop_
_entity_poly.entity_id
_entity_poly.type
_entity_poly.pdbx_seq_one_letter_code
_entity_poly.pdbx_strand_id
1 'polypeptide(L)'
;MATAGCTDGGPAPKASPSATRTSVALSVDPIELASRHFAVLARPATSADALPDDDVFEPEEIVPDSQRFVVERDATRYWIAATASGGVCLIARNGDPNSAGNWAVSAGRTVEPATVVTSMIDDAGHQTALVSDGYTASDPSGLHELAANVWTGNLDPNLREDVSDG
;
A
#
# COMPACT_ATOMS: atom_id res chain seq x y z
N MET A 1 0.05 38.04 70.52
CA MET A 1 1.07 36.96 70.62
C MET A 1 0.28 35.69 70.90
N ALA A 2 0.19 34.70 70.00
CA ALA A 2 1.26 33.75 69.61
C ALA A 2 1.74 32.93 70.85
N THR A 3 1.92 31.61 70.87
CA THR A 3 1.76 30.50 69.88
C THR A 3 1.76 29.17 70.68
N ALA A 4 1.32 27.99 70.23
CA ALA A 4 0.75 27.50 68.95
C ALA A 4 -0.29 26.36 69.23
N GLY A 5 -0.55 25.46 68.27
CA GLY A 5 -1.40 24.26 68.42
C GLY A 5 -0.64 22.94 68.28
N CYS A 6 -1.31 21.82 68.58
CA CYS A 6 -0.75 20.46 68.63
C CYS A 6 -0.28 19.91 67.27
N THR A 7 0.71 19.02 67.28
CA THR A 7 1.00 18.13 66.15
C THR A 7 0.92 16.67 66.60
N ASP A 8 -0.03 15.96 66.02
CA ASP A 8 -0.36 14.55 66.27
C ASP A 8 0.61 13.59 65.58
N GLY A 9 0.69 12.35 66.08
CA GLY A 9 1.57 11.30 65.54
C GLY A 9 1.02 10.70 64.23
N GLY A 10 1.75 10.87 63.13
CA GLY A 10 1.24 10.51 61.80
C GLY A 10 1.21 9.01 61.45
N PRO A 11 0.53 8.65 60.35
CA PRO A 11 0.70 7.35 59.69
C PRO A 11 1.24 7.46 58.24
N ALA A 12 2.22 6.59 57.93
CA ALA A 12 2.64 6.04 56.63
C ALA A 12 2.80 6.94 55.37
N PRO A 13 3.89 6.78 54.58
CA PRO A 13 4.02 7.43 53.29
C PRO A 13 3.02 6.84 52.27
N LYS A 14 2.15 7.69 51.70
CA LYS A 14 1.33 7.30 50.54
C LYS A 14 2.23 7.12 49.32
N ALA A 15 2.24 5.92 48.76
CA ALA A 15 2.80 5.71 47.42
C ALA A 15 2.02 6.56 46.41
N SER A 16 2.73 7.45 45.70
CA SER A 16 2.14 8.16 44.57
C SER A 16 1.93 7.15 43.43
N PRO A 17 0.72 7.03 42.87
CA PRO A 17 0.56 6.29 41.62
C PRO A 17 1.24 7.11 40.52
N SER A 18 2.45 6.71 40.15
CA SER A 18 3.05 7.16 38.89
C SER A 18 2.14 6.70 37.75
N ALA A 19 1.29 7.62 37.29
CA ALA A 19 0.46 7.42 36.12
C ALA A 19 1.39 7.46 34.90
N THR A 20 2.07 6.35 34.64
CA THR A 20 2.70 6.06 33.36
C THR A 20 1.60 6.11 32.32
N ARG A 21 1.43 7.26 31.67
CA ARG A 21 0.73 7.32 30.39
C ARG A 21 1.58 6.52 29.41
N THR A 22 1.30 5.23 29.33
CA THR A 22 1.65 4.41 28.18
C THR A 22 0.99 5.07 26.99
N SER A 23 1.74 5.97 26.35
CA SER A 23 1.37 6.52 25.06
C SER A 23 1.60 5.38 24.08
N VAL A 24 0.58 4.51 23.97
CA VAL A 24 0.51 3.52 22.92
C VAL A 24 0.47 4.33 21.63
N ALA A 25 1.63 4.49 21.00
CA ALA A 25 1.66 4.76 19.58
C ALA A 25 0.92 3.59 18.94
N LEU A 26 -0.30 3.86 18.47
CA LEU A 26 -1.03 2.96 17.60
C LEU A 26 -0.22 2.91 16.30
N SER A 27 0.74 1.98 16.25
CA SER A 27 1.31 1.49 15.00
C SER A 27 0.17 0.86 14.23
N VAL A 28 -0.50 1.66 13.41
CA VAL A 28 -1.56 1.20 12.51
C VAL A 28 -0.94 0.15 11.61
N ASP A 29 -1.62 -0.99 11.47
CA ASP A 29 -1.15 -2.06 10.61
C ASP A 29 -1.04 -1.57 9.15
N PRO A 30 0.07 -1.83 8.44
CA PRO A 30 0.27 -1.33 7.08
C PRO A 30 -0.74 -1.90 6.08
N ILE A 31 -1.21 -3.14 6.27
CA ILE A 31 -2.24 -3.74 5.43
C ILE A 31 -3.58 -3.08 5.72
N GLU A 32 -3.91 -2.82 7.00
CA GLU A 32 -5.11 -2.07 7.39
C GLU A 32 -5.12 -0.65 6.80
N LEU A 33 -3.97 0.05 6.80
CA LEU A 33 -3.86 1.40 6.24
C LEU A 33 -4.08 1.39 4.72
N ALA A 34 -3.41 0.49 3.99
CA ALA A 34 -3.58 0.35 2.54
C ALA A 34 -5.01 -0.10 2.17
N SER A 35 -5.60 -1.01 2.94
CA SER A 35 -6.96 -1.54 2.72
C SER A 35 -8.08 -0.50 2.78
N ARG A 36 -7.82 0.71 3.32
CA ARG A 36 -8.77 1.83 3.31
C ARG A 36 -8.97 2.45 1.92
N HIS A 37 -8.04 2.20 1.00
CA HIS A 37 -8.04 2.72 -0.37
C HIS A 37 -8.01 1.61 -1.43
N PHE A 38 -7.85 0.36 -1.01
CA PHE A 38 -7.76 -0.83 -1.86
C PHE A 38 -8.47 -2.01 -1.19
N ALA A 39 -9.79 -2.12 -1.38
CA ALA A 39 -10.62 -3.17 -0.79
C ALA A 39 -10.14 -4.60 -1.11
N VAL A 40 -9.38 -4.78 -2.20
CA VAL A 40 -8.73 -6.05 -2.54
C VAL A 40 -7.81 -6.57 -1.44
N LEU A 41 -7.11 -5.69 -0.70
CA LEU A 41 -6.17 -6.06 0.36
C LEU A 41 -6.88 -6.55 1.65
N ALA A 42 -8.10 -6.07 1.89
CA ALA A 42 -8.92 -6.48 3.03
C ALA A 42 -9.45 -7.93 2.94
N ARG A 43 -9.36 -8.56 1.75
CA ARG A 43 -9.86 -9.92 1.54
C ARG A 43 -8.94 -10.96 2.19
N PRO A 44 -9.47 -12.11 2.67
CA PRO A 44 -8.66 -13.21 3.16
C PRO A 44 -7.66 -13.71 2.10
N ALA A 45 -6.43 -14.02 2.52
CA ALA A 45 -5.43 -14.63 1.65
C ALA A 45 -5.82 -16.07 1.29
N THR A 46 -5.48 -16.47 0.06
CA THR A 46 -5.71 -17.81 -0.50
C THR A 46 -4.44 -18.30 -1.20
N SER A 47 -4.35 -19.60 -1.51
CA SER A 47 -3.20 -20.14 -2.27
C SER A 47 -3.04 -19.55 -3.68
N ALA A 48 -4.07 -18.93 -4.25
CA ALA A 48 -3.97 -18.25 -5.54
C ALA A 48 -3.25 -16.89 -5.43
N ASP A 49 -3.20 -16.31 -4.23
CA ASP A 49 -2.57 -15.02 -3.95
C ASP A 49 -1.04 -15.10 -3.84
N ALA A 50 -0.47 -16.30 -3.66
CA ALA A 50 0.97 -16.48 -3.59
C ALA A 50 1.68 -15.93 -4.85
N LEU A 51 2.78 -15.22 -4.64
CA LEU A 51 3.74 -14.94 -5.70
C LEU A 51 4.47 -16.26 -6.06
N PRO A 52 5.00 -16.40 -7.29
CA PRO A 52 5.86 -17.52 -7.63
C PRO A 52 7.14 -17.51 -6.79
N ASP A 53 7.52 -18.67 -6.23
CA ASP A 53 8.82 -18.90 -5.59
C ASP A 53 9.93 -19.00 -6.67
N ASP A 54 10.42 -17.85 -7.16
CA ASP A 54 11.65 -17.78 -7.95
C ASP A 54 12.55 -16.61 -7.52
N ASP A 55 13.83 -16.91 -7.27
CA ASP A 55 14.86 -15.99 -6.72
C ASP A 55 15.23 -14.83 -7.66
N VAL A 56 14.55 -14.68 -8.81
CA VAL A 56 14.89 -13.71 -9.86
C VAL A 56 14.27 -12.35 -9.59
N PHE A 57 13.15 -12.30 -8.89
CA PHE A 57 12.40 -11.06 -8.66
C PHE A 57 11.61 -11.12 -7.35
N GLU A 58 12.03 -10.32 -6.38
CA GLU A 58 11.30 -10.05 -5.14
C GLU A 58 10.91 -8.55 -5.11
N PRO A 59 9.62 -8.20 -4.95
CA PRO A 59 9.23 -6.80 -4.76
C PRO A 59 9.80 -6.27 -3.45
N GLU A 60 10.65 -5.25 -3.51
CA GLU A 60 11.18 -4.62 -2.29
C GLU A 60 10.05 -3.95 -1.47
N GLU A 61 10.27 -3.87 -0.15
CA GLU A 61 9.41 -3.15 0.80
C GLU A 61 7.95 -3.63 0.95
N ILE A 62 7.54 -4.78 0.37
CA ILE A 62 6.19 -5.33 0.62
C ILE A 62 6.07 -5.97 2.01
N VAL A 63 4.86 -5.94 2.56
CA VAL A 63 4.51 -6.71 3.76
C VAL A 63 4.31 -8.18 3.35
N PRO A 64 4.98 -9.16 3.99
CA PRO A 64 4.78 -10.58 3.72
C PRO A 64 3.31 -10.99 3.82
N ASP A 65 2.87 -11.88 2.93
CA ASP A 65 1.49 -12.39 2.84
C ASP A 65 0.39 -11.33 2.62
N SER A 66 0.76 -10.08 2.31
CA SER A 66 -0.19 -9.01 1.97
C SER A 66 -0.63 -9.02 0.50
N GLN A 67 0.14 -9.68 -0.38
CA GLN A 67 -0.16 -9.76 -1.80
C GLN A 67 -1.54 -10.39 -2.08
N ARG A 68 -2.23 -9.88 -3.09
CA ARG A 68 -3.53 -10.37 -3.54
C ARG A 68 -3.57 -10.44 -5.06
N PHE A 69 -3.79 -11.64 -5.60
CA PHE A 69 -3.83 -11.89 -7.04
C PHE A 69 -5.09 -11.28 -7.65
N VAL A 70 -4.92 -10.33 -8.58
CA VAL A 70 -6.05 -9.59 -9.15
C VAL A 70 -6.55 -10.26 -10.42
N VAL A 71 -5.65 -10.55 -11.36
CA VAL A 71 -5.98 -10.98 -12.73
C VAL A 71 -4.75 -11.57 -13.44
N GLU A 72 -4.99 -12.41 -14.42
CA GLU A 72 -4.00 -12.82 -15.42
C GLU A 72 -4.44 -12.35 -16.81
N ARG A 73 -3.52 -11.76 -17.57
CA ARG A 73 -3.74 -11.29 -18.93
C ARG A 73 -2.48 -11.50 -19.75
N ASP A 74 -2.60 -12.07 -20.95
CA ASP A 74 -1.49 -12.23 -21.89
C ASP A 74 -0.23 -12.90 -21.25
N ALA A 75 -0.47 -13.98 -20.49
CA ALA A 75 0.51 -14.73 -19.68
C ALA A 75 1.23 -13.93 -18.57
N THR A 76 0.77 -12.71 -18.28
CA THR A 76 1.24 -11.87 -17.18
C THR A 76 0.19 -11.84 -16.07
N ARG A 77 0.60 -12.24 -14.87
CA ARG A 77 -0.22 -12.24 -13.65
C ARG A 77 0.03 -10.94 -12.88
N TYR A 78 -1.02 -10.38 -12.28
CA TYR A 78 -0.96 -9.13 -11.55
C TYR A 78 -1.41 -9.32 -10.10
N TRP A 79 -0.67 -8.72 -9.17
CA TRP A 79 -0.98 -8.67 -7.74
C TRP A 79 -0.94 -7.25 -7.22
N ILE A 80 -1.74 -6.98 -6.19
CA ILE A 80 -1.64 -5.78 -5.36
C ILE A 80 -1.17 -6.21 -3.97
N ALA A 81 -0.16 -5.56 -3.42
CA ALA A 81 0.40 -5.82 -2.09
C ALA A 81 0.51 -4.53 -1.26
N ALA A 82 0.52 -4.64 0.07
CA ALA A 82 0.78 -3.49 0.94
C ALA A 82 2.29 -3.26 1.08
N THR A 83 2.75 -1.99 1.13
CA THR A 83 4.15 -1.70 1.52
C THR A 83 4.29 -1.62 3.03
N ALA A 84 5.49 -1.86 3.56
CA ALA A 84 5.83 -1.69 4.97
C ALA A 84 5.59 -0.24 5.47
N SER A 85 5.56 0.74 4.58
CA SER A 85 5.18 2.13 4.87
C SER A 85 3.67 2.37 5.04
N GLY A 86 2.84 1.37 4.74
CA GLY A 86 1.37 1.46 4.65
C GLY A 86 0.86 2.08 3.35
N GLY A 87 1.68 2.06 2.30
CA GLY A 87 1.28 2.31 0.91
C GLY A 87 1.00 0.99 0.17
N VAL A 88 1.24 0.97 -1.14
CA VAL A 88 0.80 -0.14 -2.01
C VAL A 88 1.79 -0.42 -3.14
N CYS A 89 1.89 -1.67 -3.58
CA CYS A 89 2.60 -2.08 -4.80
C CYS A 89 1.64 -2.69 -5.80
N LEU A 90 1.83 -2.37 -7.09
CA LEU A 90 1.37 -3.18 -8.20
C LEU A 90 2.53 -4.05 -8.67
N ILE A 91 2.32 -5.36 -8.75
CA ILE A 91 3.33 -6.36 -9.12
C ILE A 91 2.83 -7.10 -10.35
N ALA A 92 3.67 -7.19 -11.37
CA ALA A 92 3.45 -8.02 -12.56
C ALA A 92 4.51 -9.14 -12.61
N ARG A 93 4.08 -10.38 -12.88
CA ARG A 93 4.96 -11.51 -13.18
C ARG A 93 4.50 -12.24 -14.44
N ASN A 94 5.41 -12.44 -15.36
CA ASN A 94 5.27 -13.31 -16.51
C ASN A 94 5.92 -14.68 -16.21
N GLY A 95 5.55 -15.73 -16.95
CA GLY A 95 6.14 -17.06 -16.80
C GLY A 95 7.60 -17.18 -17.29
N ASP A 96 8.08 -16.26 -18.12
CA ASP A 96 9.50 -16.13 -18.46
C ASP A 96 10.19 -15.18 -17.45
N PRO A 97 11.20 -15.64 -16.68
CA PRO A 97 11.90 -14.79 -15.72
C PRO A 97 12.67 -13.62 -16.36
N ASN A 98 12.98 -13.68 -17.67
CA ASN A 98 13.67 -12.61 -18.39
C ASN A 98 12.70 -11.64 -19.09
N SER A 99 11.39 -11.82 -18.93
CA SER A 99 10.39 -10.95 -19.55
C SER A 99 10.40 -9.56 -18.96
N ALA A 100 10.32 -8.53 -19.81
CA ALA A 100 10.04 -7.15 -19.40
C ALA A 100 8.64 -6.99 -18.76
N GLY A 101 7.78 -8.03 -18.81
CA GLY A 101 6.54 -8.11 -18.04
C GLY A 101 6.72 -8.47 -16.56
N ASN A 102 7.96 -8.66 -16.08
CA ASN A 102 8.29 -8.78 -14.66
C ASN A 102 8.69 -7.41 -14.10
N TRP A 103 7.83 -6.82 -13.26
CA TRP A 103 8.11 -5.54 -12.62
C TRP A 103 7.23 -5.33 -11.39
N ALA A 104 7.63 -4.40 -10.52
CA ALA A 104 6.79 -3.86 -9.48
C ALA A 104 6.94 -2.35 -9.44
N VAL A 105 5.84 -1.65 -9.18
CA VAL A 105 5.85 -0.21 -8.94
C VAL A 105 5.06 0.10 -7.69
N SER A 106 5.69 0.88 -6.81
CA SER A 106 5.22 1.14 -5.45
C SER A 106 4.79 2.59 -5.28
N ALA A 107 3.77 2.81 -4.47
CA ALA A 107 3.37 4.13 -3.99
C ALA A 107 3.46 4.18 -2.47
N GLY A 108 3.88 5.34 -1.95
CA GLY A 108 3.90 5.60 -0.51
C GLY A 108 2.51 5.72 0.09
N ARG A 109 2.46 5.90 1.41
CA ARG A 109 1.22 5.97 2.21
C ARG A 109 0.21 7.08 1.85
N THR A 110 0.59 8.05 1.02
CA THR A 110 -0.28 9.20 0.69
C THR A 110 -1.13 8.83 -0.53
N VAL A 111 -2.21 8.10 -0.27
CA VAL A 111 -3.16 7.67 -1.31
C VAL A 111 -4.43 8.51 -1.20
N GLU A 112 -4.73 9.29 -2.25
CA GLU A 112 -6.03 9.95 -2.36
C GLU A 112 -7.09 8.94 -2.84
N PRO A 113 -8.38 9.08 -2.44
CA PRO A 113 -9.45 8.23 -2.96
C PRO A 113 -9.74 8.55 -4.43
N ALA A 114 -10.23 7.56 -5.18
CA ALA A 114 -10.65 7.68 -6.57
C ALA A 114 -9.62 8.31 -7.54
N THR A 115 -8.32 7.96 -7.40
CA THR A 115 -7.23 8.49 -8.25
C THR A 115 -6.35 7.37 -8.85
N VAL A 116 -5.54 7.72 -9.85
CA VAL A 116 -4.40 6.91 -10.27
C VAL A 116 -3.28 7.11 -9.25
N VAL A 117 -2.88 6.03 -8.58
CA VAL A 117 -1.97 6.08 -7.43
C VAL A 117 -0.52 5.85 -7.87
N THR A 118 -0.32 4.97 -8.83
CA THR A 118 0.95 4.75 -9.53
C THR A 118 0.69 4.00 -10.84
N SER A 119 1.66 3.97 -11.75
CA SER A 119 1.56 3.20 -12.99
C SER A 119 2.93 2.81 -13.53
N MET A 120 3.01 1.65 -14.16
CA MET A 120 4.13 1.27 -15.03
C MET A 120 3.77 1.55 -16.49
N ILE A 121 4.76 1.90 -17.30
CA ILE A 121 4.63 2.13 -18.74
C ILE A 121 5.68 1.24 -19.41
N ASP A 122 5.26 0.36 -20.32
CA ASP A 122 6.21 -0.47 -21.08
C ASP A 122 6.85 0.30 -22.25
N ASP A 123 7.87 -0.28 -22.90
CA ASP A 123 8.55 0.34 -24.04
C ASP A 123 7.58 0.68 -25.19
N ALA A 124 6.54 -0.14 -25.40
CA ALA A 124 5.54 0.08 -26.43
C ALA A 124 4.59 1.26 -26.10
N GLY A 125 4.46 1.65 -24.83
CA GLY A 125 3.61 2.75 -24.37
C GLY A 125 2.29 2.30 -23.75
N HIS A 126 2.13 1.00 -23.47
CA HIS A 126 1.01 0.50 -22.71
C HIS A 126 1.21 0.86 -21.23
N GLN A 127 0.29 1.64 -20.69
CA GLN A 127 0.24 1.97 -19.28
C GLN A 127 -0.54 0.91 -18.53
N THR A 128 0.02 0.38 -17.45
CA THR A 128 -0.72 -0.39 -16.43
C THR A 128 -0.74 0.43 -15.14
N ALA A 129 -1.92 0.91 -14.76
CA ALA A 129 -2.17 1.79 -13.63
C ALA A 129 -2.79 1.04 -12.45
N LEU A 130 -2.33 1.38 -11.24
CA LEU A 130 -2.97 1.05 -9.98
C LEU A 130 -3.81 2.25 -9.54
N VAL A 131 -5.11 2.03 -9.34
CA VAL A 131 -6.06 3.08 -8.97
C VAL A 131 -6.73 2.77 -7.64
N SER A 132 -6.93 3.80 -6.81
CA SER A 132 -7.64 3.65 -5.54
C SER A 132 -9.14 3.46 -5.73
N ASP A 133 -9.78 2.90 -4.71
CA ASP A 133 -11.22 2.61 -4.72
C ASP A 133 -12.06 3.85 -5.06
N GLY A 134 -13.10 3.63 -5.87
CA GLY A 134 -13.98 4.68 -6.38
C GLY A 134 -13.47 5.41 -7.62
N TYR A 135 -12.29 5.08 -8.14
CA TYR A 135 -11.79 5.65 -9.40
C TYR A 135 -12.76 5.36 -10.55
N THR A 136 -13.00 6.37 -11.37
CA THR A 136 -13.77 6.25 -12.62
C THR A 136 -13.02 6.99 -13.72
N ALA A 137 -12.82 6.35 -14.87
CA ALA A 137 -12.20 7.01 -16.00
C ALA A 137 -13.07 8.17 -16.48
N SER A 138 -12.47 9.35 -16.59
CA SER A 138 -13.13 10.55 -17.10
C SER A 138 -13.31 10.52 -18.63
N ASP A 139 -12.50 9.73 -19.32
CA ASP A 139 -12.57 9.53 -20.77
C ASP A 139 -12.53 8.01 -21.10
N PRO A 140 -13.48 7.49 -21.91
CA PRO A 140 -13.60 6.07 -22.21
C PRO A 140 -12.64 5.56 -23.30
N SER A 141 -11.69 6.38 -23.76
CA SER A 141 -10.60 5.99 -24.67
C SER A 141 -9.21 6.00 -24.01
N GLY A 142 -9.13 6.44 -22.74
CA GLY A 142 -7.91 6.45 -21.93
C GLY A 142 -7.66 5.14 -21.18
N LEU A 143 -7.77 5.18 -19.84
CA LEU A 143 -7.64 4.00 -18.99
C LEU A 143 -8.94 3.19 -18.98
N HIS A 144 -8.80 1.88 -19.15
CA HIS A 144 -9.88 0.89 -19.05
C HIS A 144 -9.61 -0.06 -17.89
N GLU A 145 -10.65 -0.45 -17.15
CA GLU A 145 -10.53 -1.45 -16.09
C GLU A 145 -10.13 -2.81 -16.70
N LEU A 146 -9.02 -3.36 -16.23
CA LEU A 146 -8.64 -4.75 -16.49
C LEU A 146 -9.21 -5.65 -15.39
N ALA A 147 -9.11 -5.20 -14.14
CA ALA A 147 -9.74 -5.79 -12.96
C ALA A 147 -9.80 -4.76 -11.82
N ALA A 148 -10.38 -5.14 -10.68
CA ALA A 148 -10.48 -4.27 -9.51
C ALA A 148 -9.13 -3.62 -9.16
N ASN A 149 -9.12 -2.29 -9.09
CA ASN A 149 -7.94 -1.43 -8.87
C ASN A 149 -6.83 -1.50 -9.95
N VAL A 150 -6.89 -2.36 -10.97
CA VAL A 150 -5.89 -2.49 -12.03
C VAL A 150 -6.46 -2.08 -13.39
N TRP A 151 -5.94 -1.00 -13.95
CA TRP A 151 -6.44 -0.39 -15.19
C TRP A 151 -5.33 -0.37 -16.25
N THR A 152 -5.70 -0.51 -17.52
CA THR A 152 -4.78 -0.49 -18.66
C THR A 152 -5.22 0.52 -19.70
N GLY A 153 -4.28 1.22 -20.31
CA GLY A 153 -4.53 2.14 -21.42
C GLY A 153 -3.27 2.35 -22.24
N ASN A 154 -3.37 3.16 -23.29
CA ASN A 154 -2.21 3.57 -24.08
C ASN A 154 -1.90 5.01 -23.73
N LEU A 155 -0.64 5.32 -23.39
CA LEU A 155 -0.22 6.70 -23.34
C LEU A 155 -0.12 7.25 -24.75
N ASP A 156 -0.73 8.41 -24.96
CA ASP A 156 -0.55 9.18 -26.18
C ASP A 156 0.97 9.46 -26.33
N PRO A 157 1.60 9.13 -27.48
CA PRO A 157 3.05 9.26 -27.62
C PRO A 157 3.56 10.70 -27.39
N ASN A 158 2.67 11.69 -27.57
CA ASN A 158 2.95 13.11 -27.33
C ASN A 158 3.01 13.48 -25.83
N LEU A 159 2.59 12.60 -24.91
CA LEU A 159 2.70 12.79 -23.46
C LEU A 159 3.95 12.13 -22.83
N ARG A 160 4.74 11.37 -23.60
CA ARG A 160 5.93 10.70 -23.08
C ARG A 160 7.10 11.65 -22.79
N GLU A 161 7.12 12.83 -23.43
CA GLU A 161 8.23 13.79 -23.30
C GLU A 161 8.21 14.57 -21.97
N ASP A 162 7.03 14.76 -21.34
CA ASP A 162 6.87 15.51 -20.08
C ASP A 162 7.33 14.74 -18.82
N VAL A 163 7.59 13.43 -18.92
CA VAL A 163 7.90 12.56 -17.75
C VAL A 163 9.42 12.40 -17.52
N SER A 164 10.27 13.01 -18.36
CA SER A 164 11.73 12.79 -18.35
C SER A 164 12.59 13.92 -17.77
N ASP A 165 12.00 15.01 -17.26
CA ASP A 165 12.75 16.13 -16.63
C ASP A 165 12.10 16.57 -15.30
N GLY A 166 12.71 16.19 -14.17
CA GLY A 166 12.24 16.46 -12.80
C GLY A 166 13.25 16.08 -11.73
#